data_AF-A0A9W4WWB3-F1
#
_entry.id   AF-A0A9W4WWB3-F1
#
_cell.length_a   1.000
_cell.length_b   1.000
_cell.length_c   1.000
_cell.angle_alpha   90.00
_cell.angle_beta   90.00
_cell.angle_gamma   90.00
#
_symmetry.space_group_name_H-M   'P 1'
#
loop_
_entity.id
_entity.type
_entity.pdbx_description
1 polymer ?
#
loop_
_entity_poly.entity_id
_entity_poly.type
_entity_poly.pdbx_seq_one_letter_code
_entity_poly.pdbx_strand_id
1 'polypeptide(L)'
;MRRNPVSLEEITEKSDQIEQYLRNKLIVYNNAKSQKAFLYSIDTGMHTENKKICYDIISKYFGPPSANRWPDFLKIPEYLTGLQLDIPYYHYGFAIEVQGIQHEKYHEFFHRGDPKKFIEQQERDQLKKELCNENHIAVRYVWYYENPFKKIPEIIQELGLIP
;
A
#
# COMPACT_ATOMS: atom_id res chain seq x y z
N MET A 1 -2.60 -35.09 3.77
CA MET A 1 -1.52 -34.91 2.77
C MET A 1 -0.50 -33.94 3.37
N ARG A 2 0.73 -34.39 3.66
CA ARG A 2 1.81 -33.50 4.11
C ARG A 2 2.32 -32.75 2.87
N ARG A 3 2.31 -31.42 2.88
CA ARG A 3 2.98 -30.63 1.81
C ARG A 3 4.47 -30.95 1.88
N ASN A 4 5.08 -31.28 0.74
CA ASN A 4 6.54 -31.38 0.66
C ASN A 4 7.15 -30.04 1.06
N PRO A 5 8.25 -30.02 1.84
CA PRO A 5 8.97 -28.78 2.09
C PRO A 5 9.49 -28.22 0.76
N VAL A 6 9.15 -26.97 0.47
CA VAL A 6 9.70 -26.20 -0.66
C VAL A 6 11.21 -26.13 -0.48
N SER A 7 12.00 -26.41 -1.54
CA SER A 7 13.46 -26.44 -1.43
C SER A 7 14.04 -25.01 -1.31
N LEU A 8 15.22 -24.88 -0.69
CA LEU A 8 15.91 -23.59 -0.57
C LEU A 8 16.28 -23.00 -1.94
N GLU A 9 16.53 -23.88 -2.92
CA GLU A 9 16.78 -23.52 -4.31
C GLU A 9 15.53 -22.90 -4.96
N GLU A 10 14.35 -23.49 -4.75
CA GLU A 10 13.07 -22.94 -5.25
C GLU A 10 12.72 -21.59 -4.62
N ILE A 11 13.11 -21.35 -3.36
CA ILE A 11 12.92 -20.05 -2.68
C ILE A 11 13.86 -19.00 -3.28
N THR A 12 15.13 -19.33 -3.44
CA THR A 12 16.15 -18.43 -3.99
C THR A 12 15.84 -18.05 -5.43
N GLU A 13 15.48 -19.02 -6.28
CA GLU A 13 15.17 -18.77 -7.68
C GLU A 13 13.93 -17.87 -7.84
N LYS A 14 12.89 -18.06 -7.01
CA LYS A 14 11.72 -17.15 -6.99
C LYS A 14 12.11 -15.74 -6.57
N SER A 15 12.98 -15.61 -5.57
CA SER A 15 13.49 -14.31 -5.12
C SER A 15 14.24 -13.58 -6.24
N ASP A 16 15.15 -14.27 -6.93
CA ASP A 16 15.94 -13.70 -8.03
C ASP A 16 15.05 -13.25 -9.21
N GLN A 17 14.00 -14.03 -9.53
CA GLN A 17 13.03 -13.66 -10.56
C GLN A 17 12.25 -12.39 -10.20
N ILE A 18 11.84 -12.24 -8.93
CA ILE A 18 11.15 -11.05 -8.45
C ILE A 18 12.08 -9.83 -8.50
N GLU A 19 13.33 -9.97 -8.04
CA GLU A 19 14.33 -8.90 -8.09
C GLU A 19 14.61 -8.43 -9.53
N GLN A 20 14.78 -9.37 -10.46
CA GLN A 20 14.98 -9.04 -11.87
C GLN A 20 13.75 -8.32 -12.46
N TYR A 21 12.54 -8.74 -12.10
CA TYR A 21 11.31 -8.06 -12.49
C TYR A 21 11.26 -6.62 -11.98
N LEU A 22 11.58 -6.39 -10.70
CA LEU A 22 11.57 -5.05 -10.10
C LEU A 22 12.61 -4.14 -10.74
N ARG A 23 13.82 -4.63 -11.00
CA ARG A 23 14.87 -3.86 -11.69
C ARG A 23 14.41 -3.40 -13.07
N ASN A 24 13.84 -4.31 -13.87
CA ASN A 24 13.34 -3.99 -15.20
C ASN A 24 12.21 -2.95 -15.16
N LYS A 25 11.25 -3.11 -14.23
CA LYS A 25 10.13 -2.17 -14.08
C LYS A 25 10.55 -0.82 -13.53
N LEU A 26 11.52 -0.78 -12.62
CA LEU A 26 12.08 0.45 -12.07
C LEU A 26 12.70 1.32 -13.16
N ILE A 27 13.43 0.72 -14.11
CA ILE A 27 14.01 1.45 -15.26
C ILE A 27 12.89 2.11 -16.08
N VAL A 28 11.86 1.34 -16.44
CA VAL A 28 10.72 1.85 -17.22
C VAL A 28 9.98 2.95 -16.46
N TYR A 29 9.73 2.76 -15.16
CA TYR A 29 9.03 3.72 -14.31
C TYR A 29 9.80 5.05 -14.21
N ASN A 30 11.12 5.00 -13.98
CA ASN A 30 11.93 6.21 -13.90
C ASN A 30 11.99 6.96 -15.24
N ASN A 31 12.05 6.24 -16.36
CA ASN A 31 12.00 6.83 -17.71
C ASN A 31 10.65 7.50 -18.00
N ALA A 32 9.54 6.92 -17.55
CA ALA A 32 8.21 7.53 -17.70
C ALA A 32 8.04 8.75 -16.77
N LYS A 33 8.53 8.67 -15.54
CA LYS A 33 8.44 9.76 -14.54
C LYS A 33 9.25 10.99 -14.96
N SER A 34 10.42 10.80 -15.55
CA SER A 34 11.25 11.90 -16.06
C SER A 34 10.61 12.61 -17.26
N GLN A 35 9.91 11.89 -18.14
CA GLN A 35 9.20 12.47 -19.28
C GLN A 35 7.88 13.16 -18.89
N LYS A 36 7.21 12.67 -17.84
CA LYS A 36 5.88 13.13 -17.43
C LYS A 36 5.90 14.21 -16.34
N ALA A 37 7.10 14.67 -15.91
CA ALA A 37 7.34 15.68 -14.85
C ALA A 37 6.49 16.96 -14.93
N PHE A 38 5.94 17.28 -16.12
CA PHE A 38 5.11 18.45 -16.37
C PHE A 38 3.58 18.25 -16.12
N LEU A 39 3.07 17.01 -16.03
CA LEU A 39 1.65 16.71 -15.75
C LEU A 39 1.37 16.22 -14.31
N TYR A 40 2.41 16.09 -13.47
CA TYR A 40 2.38 15.38 -12.18
C TYR A 40 1.59 16.08 -11.05
N SER A 41 1.16 17.34 -11.22
CA SER A 41 0.60 18.12 -10.12
C SER A 41 -0.92 18.08 -9.98
N ILE A 42 -1.67 17.50 -10.92
CA ILE A 42 -3.12 17.74 -11.01
C ILE A 42 -3.88 16.51 -11.54
N ASP A 43 -4.03 15.41 -10.77
CA ASP A 43 -5.30 14.65 -10.82
C ASP A 43 -5.38 13.43 -9.88
N THR A 44 -6.60 13.14 -9.45
CA THR A 44 -7.07 11.91 -8.78
C THR A 44 -6.61 10.58 -9.42
N GLY A 45 -6.21 10.59 -10.71
CA GLY A 45 -5.75 9.40 -11.42
C GLY A 45 -4.47 8.77 -10.86
N MET A 46 -3.59 9.57 -10.25
CA MET A 46 -2.29 9.10 -9.76
C MET A 46 -2.42 8.19 -8.52
N HIS A 47 -3.41 8.42 -7.66
CA HIS A 47 -3.68 7.56 -6.50
C HIS A 47 -4.08 6.15 -6.94
N THR A 48 -4.95 6.06 -7.95
CA THR A 48 -5.41 4.78 -8.50
C THR A 48 -4.27 4.03 -9.21
N GLU A 49 -3.42 4.76 -9.95
CA GLU A 49 -2.24 4.19 -10.62
C GLU A 49 -1.21 3.68 -9.61
N ASN A 50 -0.85 4.48 -8.60
CA ASN A 50 0.07 4.06 -7.53
C ASN A 50 -0.46 2.88 -6.73
N LYS A 51 -1.77 2.83 -6.44
CA LYS A 51 -2.40 1.70 -5.77
C LYS A 51 -2.30 0.42 -6.58
N LYS A 52 -2.53 0.50 -7.90
CA LYS A 52 -2.34 -0.64 -8.80
C LYS A 52 -0.89 -1.09 -8.84
N ILE A 53 0.07 -0.17 -8.93
CA ILE A 53 1.49 -0.51 -8.93
C ILE A 53 1.89 -1.20 -7.62
N CYS A 54 1.47 -0.66 -6.47
CA CYS A 54 1.73 -1.29 -5.17
C CYS A 54 1.13 -2.70 -5.11
N TYR A 55 -0.13 -2.86 -5.56
CA TYR A 55 -0.81 -4.16 -5.66
C TYR A 55 -0.02 -5.15 -6.53
N ASP A 56 0.41 -4.73 -7.71
CA ASP A 56 1.11 -5.58 -8.67
C ASP A 56 2.47 -6.03 -8.11
N ILE A 57 3.20 -5.16 -7.39
CA ILE A 57 4.48 -5.49 -6.77
C ILE A 57 4.28 -6.47 -5.62
N ILE A 58 3.47 -6.10 -4.62
CA ILE A 58 3.30 -6.90 -3.40
C ILE A 58 2.71 -8.28 -3.69
N SER A 59 1.86 -8.39 -4.72
CA SER A 59 1.28 -9.67 -5.12
C SER A 59 2.29 -10.63 -5.77
N LYS A 60 3.45 -10.15 -6.22
CA LYS A 60 4.56 -11.03 -6.63
C LYS A 60 5.18 -11.76 -5.43
N TYR A 61 5.18 -11.14 -4.26
CA TYR A 61 5.74 -11.72 -3.04
C TYR A 61 4.74 -12.67 -2.36
N PHE A 62 3.48 -12.24 -2.23
CA PHE A 62 2.51 -12.92 -1.35
C PHE A 62 1.26 -13.45 -2.06
N GLY A 63 1.18 -13.33 -3.38
CA GLY A 63 -0.07 -13.60 -4.13
C GLY A 63 -1.11 -12.48 -3.93
N PRO A 64 -2.38 -12.67 -4.32
CA PRO A 64 -3.39 -11.63 -4.17
C PRO A 64 -3.65 -11.28 -2.69
N PRO A 65 -3.96 -10.01 -2.37
CA PRO A 65 -4.35 -9.61 -1.03
C PRO A 65 -5.71 -10.19 -0.64
N SER A 66 -6.09 -10.01 0.63
CA SER A 66 -7.39 -10.41 1.15
C SER A 66 -8.51 -9.68 0.41
N ALA A 67 -9.53 -10.43 -0.02
CA ALA A 67 -10.67 -9.86 -0.74
C ALA A 67 -11.52 -8.93 0.14
N ASN A 68 -11.61 -9.23 1.44
CA ASN A 68 -12.28 -8.34 2.38
C ASN A 68 -11.40 -7.12 2.67
N ARG A 69 -11.85 -5.94 2.23
CA ARG A 69 -11.19 -4.65 2.50
C ARG A 69 -11.86 -3.86 3.62
N TRP A 70 -12.96 -4.34 4.18
CA TRP A 70 -13.72 -3.74 5.28
C TRP A 70 -13.85 -4.75 6.42
N PRO A 71 -12.75 -5.03 7.13
CA PRO A 71 -12.78 -5.99 8.22
C PRO A 71 -13.66 -5.48 9.36
N ASP A 72 -14.32 -6.41 10.07
CA ASP A 72 -15.25 -6.05 11.14
C ASP A 72 -14.60 -5.26 12.28
N PHE A 73 -13.30 -5.48 12.53
CA PHE A 73 -12.56 -4.73 13.55
C PHE A 73 -12.33 -3.25 13.21
N LEU A 74 -12.64 -2.82 11.98
CA LEU A 74 -12.64 -1.41 11.58
C LEU A 74 -14.03 -0.76 11.67
N LYS A 75 -15.06 -1.46 12.19
CA LYS A 75 -16.40 -0.92 12.41
C LYS A 75 -16.47 -0.17 13.73
N ILE A 76 -17.08 1.02 13.67
CA ILE A 76 -17.43 1.86 14.83
C ILE A 76 -18.84 2.43 14.62
N PRO A 77 -19.49 3.00 15.64
CA PRO A 77 -20.83 3.59 15.49
C PRO A 77 -20.95 4.59 14.34
N GLU A 78 -19.92 5.39 14.10
CA GLU A 78 -19.83 6.37 13.01
C GLU A 78 -19.59 5.72 11.63
N TYR A 79 -18.97 4.55 11.58
CA TYR A 79 -18.63 3.80 10.37
C TYR A 79 -19.14 2.36 10.44
N LEU A 80 -20.45 2.17 10.27
CA LEU A 80 -21.11 0.87 10.42
C LEU A 80 -20.62 -0.21 9.43
N THR A 81 -20.13 0.20 8.25
CA THR A 81 -19.51 -0.70 7.27
C THR A 81 -18.04 -0.97 7.55
N GLY A 82 -17.44 -0.20 8.46
CA GLY A 82 -16.02 -0.18 8.76
C GLY A 82 -15.20 0.72 7.85
N LEU A 83 -13.99 1.06 8.29
CA LEU A 83 -13.00 1.76 7.48
C LEU A 83 -12.37 0.79 6.46
N GLN A 84 -12.10 1.30 5.25
CA GLN A 84 -11.50 0.51 4.19
C GLN A 84 -9.97 0.48 4.33
N LEU A 85 -9.35 -0.68 4.09
CA LEU A 85 -7.91 -0.83 3.83
C LEU A 85 -7.63 -0.97 2.33
N ASP A 86 -6.57 -0.34 1.83
CA ASP A 86 -6.24 -0.41 0.40
C ASP A 86 -5.80 -1.80 -0.08
N ILE A 87 -4.79 -2.38 0.59
CA ILE A 87 -4.19 -3.67 0.23
C ILE A 87 -3.92 -4.50 1.51
N PRO A 88 -4.90 -5.25 2.02
CA PRO A 88 -4.76 -6.02 3.25
C PRO A 88 -4.17 -7.43 3.04
N TYR A 89 -3.22 -7.81 3.90
CA TYR A 89 -2.62 -9.15 3.99
C TYR A 89 -2.76 -9.69 5.42
N TYR A 90 -4.00 -9.96 5.85
CA TYR A 90 -4.28 -10.35 7.24
C TYR A 90 -3.51 -11.59 7.71
N HIS A 91 -3.28 -12.57 6.81
CA HIS A 91 -2.49 -13.77 7.15
C HIS A 91 -1.03 -13.45 7.52
N TYR A 92 -0.51 -12.34 6.99
CA TYR A 92 0.84 -11.84 7.29
C TYR A 92 0.83 -10.70 8.32
N GLY A 93 -0.34 -10.34 8.88
CA GLY A 93 -0.45 -9.33 9.93
C GLY A 93 -0.18 -7.90 9.47
N PHE A 94 -0.38 -7.55 8.19
CA PHE A 94 -0.15 -6.18 7.72
C PHE A 94 -1.15 -5.72 6.65
N ALA A 95 -1.19 -4.41 6.42
CA ALA A 95 -1.87 -3.79 5.29
C ALA A 95 -1.05 -2.62 4.75
N ILE A 96 -1.09 -2.41 3.42
CA ILE A 96 -0.49 -1.24 2.78
C ILE A 96 -1.59 -0.23 2.47
N GLU A 97 -1.36 1.02 2.87
CA GLU A 97 -2.17 2.20 2.54
C GLU A 97 -1.39 3.12 1.61
N VAL A 98 -2.00 3.52 0.48
CA VAL A 98 -1.35 4.34 -0.54
C VAL A 98 -1.82 5.77 -0.36
N GLN A 99 -0.91 6.67 0.02
CA GLN A 99 -1.28 8.00 0.47
C GLN A 99 -1.06 9.07 -0.59
N GLY A 100 -2.14 9.74 -0.99
CA GLY A 100 -2.12 10.91 -1.85
C GLY A 100 -1.73 12.20 -1.12
N ILE A 101 -1.46 13.26 -1.89
CA ILE A 101 -1.10 14.59 -1.36
C ILE A 101 -2.15 15.19 -0.41
N GLN A 102 -3.41 14.81 -0.60
CA GLN A 102 -4.54 15.18 0.26
C GLN A 102 -4.40 14.69 1.71
N HIS A 103 -3.63 13.62 1.96
CA HIS A 103 -3.38 13.12 3.31
C HIS A 103 -2.21 13.82 4.00
N GLU A 104 -1.37 14.55 3.26
CA GLU A 104 -0.25 15.30 3.82
C GLU A 104 -0.64 16.76 4.08
N LYS A 105 -1.44 17.36 3.19
CA LYS A 105 -1.83 18.76 3.30
C LYS A 105 -3.24 19.01 2.82
N TYR A 106 -3.83 20.06 3.40
CA TYR A 106 -5.05 20.65 2.87
C TYR A 106 -4.87 21.03 1.39
N HIS A 107 -5.92 20.77 0.64
CA HIS A 107 -6.01 21.01 -0.78
C HIS A 107 -7.47 21.28 -1.12
N GLU A 108 -7.75 22.48 -1.64
CA GLU A 108 -9.11 22.98 -1.82
C GLU A 108 -10.03 22.01 -2.59
N PHE A 109 -9.53 21.43 -3.68
CA PHE A 109 -10.28 20.43 -4.45
C PHE A 109 -10.66 19.19 -3.63
N PHE A 110 -9.69 18.52 -2.98
CA PHE A 110 -9.93 17.29 -2.22
C PHE A 110 -10.77 17.51 -0.96
N HIS A 111 -10.70 18.70 -0.38
CA HIS A 111 -11.35 19.05 0.87
C HIS A 111 -12.56 19.98 0.67
N ARG A 112 -12.99 20.19 -0.58
CA ARG A 112 -14.18 20.98 -0.97
C ARG A 112 -14.20 22.39 -0.39
N GLY A 113 -13.04 23.03 -0.29
CA GLY A 113 -12.95 24.37 0.30
C GLY A 113 -13.03 24.41 1.84
N ASP A 114 -13.15 23.27 2.52
CA ASP A 114 -13.33 23.21 3.98
C ASP A 114 -12.13 22.56 4.68
N PRO A 115 -11.29 23.34 5.39
CA PRO A 115 -10.17 22.82 6.18
C PRO A 115 -10.58 21.80 7.24
N LYS A 116 -11.81 21.82 7.73
CA LYS A 116 -12.30 20.82 8.69
C LYS A 116 -12.31 19.42 8.08
N LYS A 117 -12.57 19.29 6.77
CA LYS A 117 -12.53 17.99 6.08
C LYS A 117 -11.14 17.36 6.10
N PHE A 118 -10.09 18.18 6.10
CA PHE A 118 -8.72 17.68 6.26
C PHE A 118 -8.48 17.17 7.69
N ILE A 119 -8.95 17.90 8.70
CA ILE A 119 -8.84 17.48 10.11
C ILE A 119 -9.61 16.18 10.34
N GLU A 120 -10.87 16.09 9.89
CA GLU A 120 -11.68 14.87 9.96
C GLU A 120 -10.99 13.68 9.25
N GLN A 121 -10.30 13.94 8.13
CA GLN A 121 -9.53 12.92 7.42
C GLN A 121 -8.31 12.44 8.23
N GLN A 122 -7.57 13.35 8.87
CA GLN A 122 -6.45 13.01 9.75
C GLN A 122 -6.92 12.18 10.96
N GLU A 123 -8.01 12.60 11.60
CA GLU A 123 -8.61 11.88 12.73
C GLU A 123 -9.03 10.46 12.33
N ARG A 124 -9.66 10.31 11.16
CA ARG A 124 -10.05 9.01 10.62
C ARG A 124 -8.85 8.12 10.30
N ASP A 125 -7.79 8.69 9.74
CA ASP A 125 -6.56 7.94 9.41
C ASP A 125 -5.83 7.48 10.69
N GLN A 126 -5.83 8.32 11.74
CA GLN A 126 -5.30 7.97 13.06
C GLN A 126 -6.12 6.86 13.72
N LEU A 127 -7.45 6.98 13.73
CA LEU A 127 -8.35 5.97 14.28
C LEU A 127 -8.19 4.63 13.56
N LYS A 128 -8.08 4.65 12.22
CA LYS A 128 -7.81 3.43 11.44
C LYS A 128 -6.52 2.74 11.89
N LYS A 129 -5.46 3.53 12.11
CA LYS A 129 -4.15 3.03 12.56
C LYS A 129 -4.24 2.39 13.95
N GLU A 130 -4.97 3.03 14.87
CA GLU A 130 -5.21 2.51 16.22
C GLU A 130 -5.96 1.17 16.19
N LEU A 131 -7.10 1.13 15.48
CA LEU A 131 -7.90 -0.10 15.35
C LEU A 131 -7.11 -1.24 14.69
N CYS A 132 -6.27 -0.94 13.69
CA CYS A 132 -5.38 -1.94 13.10
C CYS A 132 -4.35 -2.44 14.12
N ASN A 133 -3.72 -1.54 14.88
CA ASN A 133 -2.71 -1.90 15.87
C ASN A 133 -3.30 -2.78 16.99
N GLU A 134 -4.49 -2.46 17.49
CA GLU A 134 -5.23 -3.26 18.47
C GLU A 134 -5.53 -4.69 17.97
N ASN A 135 -5.64 -4.85 16.65
CA ASN A 135 -5.91 -6.13 16.00
C ASN A 135 -4.66 -6.78 15.41
N HIS A 136 -3.46 -6.34 15.83
CA HIS A 136 -2.17 -6.86 15.36
C HIS A 136 -1.97 -6.78 13.85
N ILE A 137 -2.56 -5.76 13.22
CA ILE A 137 -2.36 -5.43 11.80
C ILE A 137 -1.42 -4.22 11.71
N ALA A 138 -0.20 -4.47 11.25
CA ALA A 138 0.76 -3.43 10.93
C ALA A 138 0.33 -2.64 9.69
N VAL A 139 -0.07 -1.38 9.86
CA VAL A 139 -0.30 -0.48 8.72
C VAL A 139 1.03 0.08 8.23
N ARG A 140 1.26 0.03 6.92
CA ARG A 140 2.43 0.59 6.24
C ARG A 140 1.99 1.51 5.13
N TYR A 141 2.69 2.62 4.97
CA TYR A 141 2.30 3.68 4.05
C TYR A 141 3.25 3.72 2.85
N VAL A 142 2.68 3.94 1.67
CA VAL A 142 3.42 4.34 0.47
C VAL A 142 2.90 5.69 0.02
N TRP A 143 3.70 6.73 0.19
CA TRP A 143 3.33 8.10 -0.15
C TRP A 143 3.47 8.34 -1.66
N TYR A 144 2.66 9.27 -2.18
CA TYR A 144 2.60 9.59 -3.61
C TYR A 144 3.96 10.02 -4.23
N TYR A 145 4.87 10.54 -3.42
CA TYR A 145 6.21 10.93 -3.86
C TYR A 145 7.23 9.79 -3.80
N GLU A 146 6.96 8.73 -3.03
CA GLU A 146 7.82 7.56 -2.91
C GLU A 146 7.79 6.72 -4.20
N ASN A 147 8.88 5.99 -4.45
CA ASN A 147 8.93 5.05 -5.54
C ASN A 147 8.44 3.68 -5.03
N PRO A 148 7.28 3.17 -5.50
CA PRO A 148 6.72 1.93 -4.98
C PRO A 148 7.62 0.70 -5.25
N PHE A 149 8.44 0.72 -6.31
CA PHE A 149 9.40 -0.35 -6.62
C PHE A 149 10.58 -0.41 -5.64
N LYS A 150 10.78 0.63 -4.82
CA LYS A 150 11.76 0.63 -3.73
C LYS A 150 11.07 0.47 -2.38
N LYS A 151 10.00 1.23 -2.17
CA LYS A 151 9.31 1.31 -0.88
C LYS A 151 8.64 0.01 -0.46
N ILE A 152 8.06 -0.74 -1.40
CA ILE A 152 7.42 -2.02 -1.09
C ILE A 152 8.45 -3.06 -0.61
N PRO A 153 9.57 -3.30 -1.34
CA PRO A 153 10.65 -4.16 -0.82
C PRO A 153 11.17 -3.74 0.57
N GLU A 154 11.37 -2.45 0.81
CA GLU A 154 11.78 -1.91 2.12
C GLU A 154 10.78 -2.30 3.22
N ILE A 155 9.47 -2.08 2.98
CA ILE A 155 8.41 -2.47 3.92
C ILE A 155 8.45 -3.97 4.22
N ILE A 156 8.62 -4.81 3.19
CA ILE A 156 8.65 -6.26 3.35
C ILE A 156 9.84 -6.70 4.21
N GLN A 157 11.01 -6.09 3.98
CA GLN A 157 12.22 -6.32 4.76
C GLN A 157 12.05 -5.87 6.22
N GLU A 158 11.48 -4.68 6.46
CA GLU A 158 11.19 -4.17 7.80
C GLU A 158 10.22 -5.07 8.59
N LEU A 159 9.31 -5.75 7.89
CA LEU A 159 8.38 -6.71 8.49
C LEU A 159 9.02 -8.09 8.75
N GLY A 160 10.24 -8.33 8.28
CA GLY A 160 10.93 -9.63 8.41
C GLY A 160 10.23 -10.76 7.66
N LEU A 161 9.48 -10.43 6.60
CA LEU A 161 8.69 -11.41 5.82
C LEU A 161 9.49 -12.05 4.68
N ILE A 162 10.68 -11.52 4.41
CA ILE A 162 11.71 -12.13 3.55
C ILE A 162 13.02 -12.18 4.35
N PRO A 163 13.82 -13.25 4.20
CA PRO A 163 15.12 -13.39 4.84
C PRO A 163 16.15 -12.38 4.31
#